data_AF-A0A0G2E337-F1
#
_entry.id   AF-A0A0G2E337-F1
#
_cell.length_a   1.000
_cell.length_b   1.000
_cell.length_c   1.000
_cell.angle_alpha   90.00
_cell.angle_beta   90.00
_cell.angle_gamma   90.00
#
_symmetry.space_group_name_H-M   'P 1'
#
loop_
_entity.id
_entity.type
_entity.pdbx_description
1 polymer ?
#
loop_
_entity_poly.entity_id
_entity_poly.type
_entity_poly.pdbx_seq_one_letter_code
_entity_poly.pdbx_strand_id
1 'polypeptide(L)'
;MRHAIVAGLAGLLGFATASLYGESNLNHTCVLGKSDRASDTSMSPERSVSHFDRQADKVTPSYLDKPLLSCPSQDPNAVDTCCVETYGGLLLATQFWSTYTGLESEGQLLPPDSWTLHGLWPDFCNGSYTQYCDLSRQYDPDPSPNTTTGTSSGTPVPPYEGPPISTFIEAFGLYDLLDWMNKYWINQGDPNWHLWAHEFSKHATCFSTFDLPCYGPKYVNHSDVIEYFETAIKFELRLPTWDWLSAAGITPSNTTRYTYADIESTLTKKFGATPYIGCTGPRFNSTTAGAGTNDRGYTILDEVWSKADPKKEFPSP
;
A
#
# COMPACT_ATOMS: atom_id res chain seq x y z
N MET A 1 -48.97 -4.39 43.67
CA MET A 1 -47.53 -4.69 43.46
C MET A 1 -47.41 -5.79 42.42
N ARG A 2 -47.24 -5.43 41.14
CA ARG A 2 -47.05 -6.40 40.04
C ARG A 2 -45.55 -6.43 39.72
N HIS A 3 -44.97 -7.62 39.80
CA HIS A 3 -43.56 -7.89 39.51
C HIS A 3 -43.37 -7.92 37.98
N ALA A 4 -42.41 -7.16 37.47
CA ALA A 4 -41.95 -7.24 36.09
C ALA A 4 -40.57 -7.90 36.06
N ILE A 5 -40.51 -9.04 35.38
CA ILE A 5 -39.27 -9.75 35.04
C ILE A 5 -38.66 -9.04 33.84
N VAL A 6 -37.46 -8.48 33.99
CA VAL A 6 -36.68 -7.96 32.86
C VAL A 6 -35.72 -9.06 32.41
N ALA A 7 -36.01 -9.64 31.24
CA ALA A 7 -35.11 -10.56 30.55
C ALA A 7 -33.97 -9.76 29.93
N GLY A 8 -32.73 -10.08 30.31
CA GLY A 8 -31.52 -9.50 29.73
C GLY A 8 -31.29 -10.05 28.32
N LEU A 9 -31.38 -9.17 27.32
CA LEU A 9 -30.82 -9.40 26.00
C LEU A 9 -29.33 -9.02 26.05
N ALA A 10 -28.46 -10.01 26.19
CA ALA A 10 -27.04 -9.87 25.90
C ALA A 10 -26.89 -9.70 24.37
N GLY A 11 -26.88 -8.46 23.91
CA GLY A 11 -26.53 -8.12 22.54
C GLY A 11 -25.06 -8.42 22.29
N LEU A 12 -24.79 -9.45 21.48
CA LEU A 12 -23.50 -9.64 20.81
C LEU A 12 -23.26 -8.41 19.92
N LEU A 13 -22.46 -7.46 20.43
CA LEU A 13 -21.84 -6.41 19.63
C LEU A 13 -20.75 -7.06 18.77
N GLY A 14 -21.16 -7.70 17.68
CA GLY A 14 -20.27 -7.97 16.57
C GLY A 14 -19.91 -6.64 15.92
N PHE A 15 -18.67 -6.18 16.11
CA PHE A 15 -18.12 -5.08 15.35
C PHE A 15 -17.96 -5.54 13.90
N ALA A 16 -19.00 -5.34 13.08
CA ALA A 16 -18.88 -5.41 11.63
C ALA A 16 -18.17 -4.14 11.17
N THR A 17 -16.84 -4.15 11.14
CA THR A 17 -16.04 -3.12 10.49
C THR A 17 -16.19 -3.27 8.99
N ALA A 18 -17.30 -2.83 8.39
CA ALA A 18 -17.43 -2.78 6.92
C ALA A 18 -16.14 -2.19 6.34
N SER A 19 -15.40 -2.99 5.57
CA SER A 19 -14.12 -2.56 5.03
C SER A 19 -14.34 -1.27 4.25
N LEU A 20 -13.53 -0.24 4.54
CA LEU A 20 -13.55 1.05 3.83
C LEU A 20 -13.39 0.90 2.30
N TYR A 21 -12.99 -0.28 1.82
CA TYR A 21 -12.63 -0.57 0.43
C TYR A 21 -13.56 -1.60 -0.23
N GLY A 22 -14.74 -1.88 0.35
CA GLY A 22 -15.83 -2.57 -0.34
C GLY A 22 -15.72 -4.11 -0.39
N GLU A 23 -14.75 -4.69 0.32
CA GLU A 23 -14.66 -6.13 0.58
C GLU A 23 -15.54 -6.55 1.76
N SER A 24 -16.11 -7.75 1.70
CA SER A 24 -16.93 -8.31 2.77
C SER A 24 -16.07 -8.95 3.86
N ASN A 25 -16.36 -8.65 5.12
CA ASN A 25 -15.71 -9.35 6.25
C ASN A 25 -16.31 -10.75 6.52
N LEU A 26 -17.13 -11.27 5.61
CA LEU A 26 -17.64 -12.63 5.69
C LEU A 26 -16.58 -13.60 5.17
N ASN A 27 -16.57 -14.84 5.70
CA ASN A 27 -15.49 -15.79 5.47
C ASN A 27 -15.59 -16.53 4.12
N HIS A 28 -15.74 -15.78 3.03
CA HIS A 28 -15.68 -16.33 1.68
C HIS A 28 -14.30 -16.89 1.36
N THR A 29 -14.20 -17.62 0.26
CA THR A 29 -12.92 -18.14 -0.21
C THR A 29 -12.34 -17.24 -1.30
N CYS A 30 -11.09 -16.80 -1.11
CA CYS A 30 -10.30 -16.18 -2.17
C CYS A 30 -9.34 -17.20 -2.82
N VAL A 31 -9.12 -17.03 -4.12
CA VAL A 31 -8.15 -17.78 -4.90
C VAL A 31 -6.90 -16.93 -5.01
N LEU A 32 -5.76 -17.48 -4.56
CA LEU A 32 -4.46 -16.94 -4.90
C LEU A 32 -4.10 -17.50 -6.29
N GLY A 33 -4.27 -16.69 -7.34
CA GLY A 33 -4.10 -17.14 -8.73
C GLY A 33 -2.64 -17.41 -9.10
N LYS A 34 -2.37 -18.30 -10.06
CA LYS A 34 -1.01 -18.48 -10.60
C LYS A 34 -0.72 -17.44 -11.68
N SER A 35 0.52 -16.93 -11.71
CA SER A 35 0.99 -16.10 -12.82
C SER A 35 1.15 -16.92 -14.10
N ASP A 36 0.73 -16.34 -15.22
CA ASP A 36 0.81 -16.99 -16.53
C ASP A 36 2.20 -16.91 -17.18
N ARG A 37 3.08 -15.99 -16.71
CA ARG A 37 4.47 -15.79 -17.19
C ARG A 37 5.37 -15.16 -16.13
N ALA A 38 5.72 -15.93 -15.10
CA ALA A 38 6.80 -15.54 -14.19
C ALA A 38 8.18 -15.76 -14.86
N SER A 39 9.19 -14.95 -14.53
CA SER A 39 10.55 -15.19 -15.06
C SER A 39 11.10 -16.53 -14.53
N ASP A 40 11.48 -17.46 -15.42
CA ASP A 40 11.86 -18.86 -15.15
C ASP A 40 13.22 -19.05 -14.44
N THR A 41 13.72 -18.05 -13.71
CA THR A 41 14.97 -18.16 -12.96
C THR A 41 14.69 -18.64 -11.54
N SER A 42 15.01 -19.91 -11.28
CA SER A 42 14.89 -20.67 -10.03
C SER A 42 15.86 -20.26 -8.91
N MET A 43 16.01 -18.95 -8.70
CA MET A 43 16.65 -18.38 -7.53
C MET A 43 15.85 -17.14 -7.16
N SER A 44 15.20 -17.16 -5.99
CA SER A 44 14.72 -15.93 -5.35
C SER A 44 15.91 -14.96 -5.31
N PRO A 45 15.94 -13.91 -6.15
CA PRO A 45 16.96 -12.91 -6.03
C PRO A 45 16.76 -12.26 -4.67
N GLU A 46 17.83 -12.03 -3.92
CA GLU A 46 17.71 -11.29 -2.68
C GLU A 46 16.98 -9.97 -2.99
N ARG A 47 15.83 -9.76 -2.33
CA ARG A 47 15.05 -8.53 -2.45
C ARG A 47 15.83 -7.32 -1.91
N SER A 48 16.98 -7.56 -1.28
CA SER A 48 17.88 -6.57 -0.73
C SER A 48 18.42 -5.65 -1.81
N VAL A 49 18.29 -4.36 -1.58
CA VAL A 49 19.01 -3.33 -2.33
C VAL A 49 20.16 -2.89 -1.45
N SER A 50 21.38 -3.14 -1.92
CA SER A 50 22.61 -2.86 -1.15
C SER A 50 22.91 -1.38 -0.96
N HIS A 51 22.07 -0.46 -1.48
CA HIS A 51 22.36 0.96 -1.65
C HIS A 51 21.18 1.90 -1.31
N PHE A 52 20.33 1.58 -0.34
CA PHE A 52 19.26 2.50 0.12
C PHE A 52 19.62 3.46 1.26
N ASP A 53 20.90 3.54 1.64
CA ASP A 53 21.35 4.45 2.68
C ASP A 53 21.87 5.76 2.09
N ARG A 54 21.10 6.37 1.17
CA ARG A 54 21.14 7.82 1.07
C ARG A 54 20.43 8.37 2.27
N GLN A 55 21.21 8.78 3.27
CA GLN A 55 20.73 9.80 4.18
C GLN A 55 20.58 11.05 3.30
N ALA A 56 19.38 11.29 2.76
CA ALA A 56 19.00 12.64 2.45
C ALA A 56 19.22 13.38 3.76
N ASP A 57 20.20 14.28 3.80
CA ASP A 57 20.45 15.10 4.98
C ASP A 57 19.27 16.08 5.13
N LYS A 58 18.07 15.57 5.39
CA LYS A 58 17.00 16.34 6.02
C LYS A 58 17.57 16.95 7.29
N VAL A 59 16.97 18.05 7.74
CA VAL A 59 17.29 18.60 9.06
C VAL A 59 17.15 17.45 10.05
N THR A 60 18.26 16.86 10.46
CA THR A 60 18.24 15.72 11.37
C THR A 60 17.58 16.24 12.63
N PRO A 61 16.48 15.61 13.10
CA PRO A 61 15.93 15.93 14.39
C PRO A 61 17.08 15.94 15.38
N SER A 62 17.12 16.92 16.28
CA SER A 62 18.13 16.91 17.32
C SER A 62 18.07 15.52 17.97
N TYR A 63 19.22 14.85 18.12
CA TYR A 63 19.32 13.49 18.69
C TYR A 63 18.74 13.39 20.13
N LEU A 64 18.26 14.50 20.67
CA LEU A 64 17.75 14.67 22.02
C LEU A 64 16.22 14.62 22.11
N ASP A 65 15.48 14.67 21.00
CA ASP A 65 14.02 14.64 21.02
C ASP A 65 13.48 13.21 20.86
N LYS A 66 12.60 12.80 21.77
CA LYS A 66 11.92 11.49 21.68
C LYS A 66 11.06 11.47 20.41
N PRO A 67 11.13 10.43 19.57
CA PRO A 67 10.27 10.33 18.40
C PRO A 67 8.80 10.33 18.83
N LEU A 68 8.01 11.20 18.19
CA LEU A 68 6.57 11.26 18.38
C LEU A 68 5.88 10.27 17.45
N LEU A 69 4.86 9.58 17.95
CA LEU A 69 3.99 8.78 17.10
C LEU A 69 3.05 9.71 16.31
N SER A 70 2.89 9.43 15.03
CA SER A 70 2.03 10.18 14.10
C SER A 70 0.54 10.01 14.39
N CYS A 71 0.15 8.93 15.08
CA CYS A 71 -1.20 8.73 15.62
C CYS A 71 -1.17 8.55 17.15
N PRO A 72 -2.07 9.21 17.92
CA PRO A 72 -3.15 10.11 17.49
C PRO A 72 -2.64 11.35 16.74
N SER A 73 -3.53 12.00 15.97
CA SER A 73 -3.16 13.14 15.13
C SER A 73 -2.50 14.26 15.93
N GLN A 74 -1.38 14.79 15.42
CA GLN A 74 -0.66 15.91 16.02
C GLN A 74 -1.19 17.26 15.51
N ASP A 75 -1.03 18.33 16.30
CA ASP A 75 -1.30 19.70 15.84
C ASP A 75 -0.08 20.20 15.03
N PRO A 76 -0.21 20.45 13.72
CA PRO A 76 0.91 20.88 12.87
C PRO A 76 1.51 22.23 13.29
N ASN A 77 0.84 23.02 14.13
CA ASN A 77 1.39 24.27 14.68
C ASN A 77 2.19 24.06 15.97
N ALA A 78 2.11 22.87 16.58
CA ALA A 78 2.74 22.55 17.86
C ALA A 78 3.92 21.58 17.72
N VAL A 79 4.12 20.99 16.54
CA VAL A 79 5.19 20.02 16.25
C VAL A 79 5.92 20.39 14.98
N ASP A 80 7.14 19.87 14.82
CA ASP A 80 7.86 19.94 13.56
C ASP A 80 7.29 18.88 12.60
N THR A 81 6.55 19.33 11.58
CA THR A 81 5.88 18.47 10.58
C THR A 81 6.86 17.73 9.67
N CYS A 82 8.15 18.09 9.70
CA CYS A 82 9.24 17.36 9.04
C CYS A 82 9.76 16.20 9.89
N CYS A 83 9.50 16.21 11.20
CA CYS A 83 9.95 15.18 12.15
C CYS A 83 8.82 14.22 12.57
N VAL A 84 7.56 14.62 12.41
CA VAL A 84 6.38 13.77 12.66
C VAL A 84 5.34 14.02 11.58
N GLU A 85 4.77 12.94 11.05
CA GLU A 85 3.75 13.02 10.00
C GLU A 85 2.45 13.63 10.53
N THR A 86 1.96 14.66 9.85
CA THR A 86 0.79 15.44 10.28
C THR A 86 -0.35 15.53 9.26
N TYR A 87 -0.11 15.12 8.00
CA TYR A 87 -1.16 15.07 6.97
C TYR A 87 -1.85 13.71 6.93
N GLY A 88 -1.17 12.64 7.33
CA GLY A 88 -1.78 11.31 7.43
C GLY A 88 -0.88 10.34 8.20
N GLY A 89 -1.12 10.24 9.51
CA GLY A 89 -0.25 9.49 10.41
C GLY A 89 -0.43 7.97 10.41
N LEU A 90 -1.50 7.45 9.79
CA LEU A 90 -1.73 6.03 9.65
C LEU A 90 -1.12 5.58 8.32
N LEU A 91 0.05 4.94 8.37
CA LEU A 91 0.75 4.53 7.15
C LEU A 91 0.29 3.15 6.68
N LEU A 92 -0.01 3.03 5.38
CA LEU A 92 -0.39 1.78 4.74
C LEU A 92 0.67 1.40 3.71
N ALA A 93 1.34 0.27 3.92
CA ALA A 93 2.17 -0.35 2.90
C ALA A 93 1.31 -1.36 2.12
N THR A 94 1.14 -1.14 0.83
CA THR A 94 0.20 -1.88 -0.01
C THR A 94 0.94 -2.73 -1.03
N GLN A 95 0.47 -3.97 -1.20
CA GLN A 95 1.08 -4.96 -2.08
C GLN A 95 0.06 -5.53 -3.05
N PHE A 96 0.50 -5.77 -4.29
CA PHE A 96 -0.23 -6.51 -5.30
C PHE A 96 0.17 -7.98 -5.36
N TRP A 97 -0.82 -8.83 -5.61
CA TRP A 97 -0.65 -10.14 -6.20
C TRP A 97 -1.27 -10.14 -7.60
N SER A 98 -0.44 -9.84 -8.60
CA SER A 98 -0.84 -9.85 -10.01
C SER A 98 -0.49 -11.20 -10.65
N THR A 99 -1.26 -11.61 -11.65
CA THR A 99 -0.97 -12.82 -12.46
C THR A 99 -0.50 -12.51 -13.87
N TYR A 100 -0.68 -11.26 -14.32
CA TYR A 100 -0.23 -10.73 -15.61
C TYR A 100 0.08 -9.23 -15.49
N THR A 101 0.88 -8.70 -16.41
CA THR A 101 1.19 -7.27 -16.54
C THR A 101 0.45 -6.63 -17.71
N GLY A 102 0.08 -7.42 -18.74
CA GLY A 102 -0.50 -6.91 -19.99
C GLY A 102 0.54 -6.35 -20.97
N LEU A 103 1.80 -6.24 -20.54
CA LEU A 103 2.95 -5.78 -21.33
C LEU A 103 4.05 -6.85 -21.40
N GLU A 104 3.71 -8.13 -21.29
CA GLU A 104 4.70 -9.22 -21.32
C GLU A 104 5.47 -9.28 -22.65
N SER A 105 4.85 -8.86 -23.75
CA SER A 105 5.53 -8.73 -25.06
C SER A 105 6.61 -7.65 -25.09
N GLU A 106 6.55 -6.70 -24.15
CA GLU A 106 7.49 -5.59 -24.00
C GLU A 106 8.55 -5.89 -22.92
N GLY A 107 8.48 -7.07 -22.29
CA GLY A 107 9.44 -7.52 -21.27
C GLY A 107 9.12 -7.09 -19.84
N GLN A 108 7.97 -6.43 -19.60
CA GLN A 108 7.47 -6.17 -18.25
C GLN A 108 6.89 -7.48 -17.68
N LEU A 109 7.67 -8.13 -16.81
CA LEU A 109 7.34 -9.44 -16.25
C LEU A 109 7.17 -9.37 -14.74
N LEU A 110 6.32 -10.25 -14.22
CA LEU A 110 6.16 -10.40 -12.78
C LEU A 110 7.29 -11.23 -12.18
N PRO A 111 7.81 -10.85 -11.00
CA PRO A 111 8.77 -11.68 -10.29
C PRO A 111 8.10 -12.98 -9.83
N PRO A 112 8.76 -14.15 -9.98
CA PRO A 112 8.25 -15.38 -9.40
C PRO A 112 8.21 -15.27 -7.88
N ASP A 113 7.25 -15.97 -7.26
CA ASP A 113 7.24 -16.20 -5.81
C ASP A 113 7.36 -14.91 -4.99
N SER A 114 6.74 -13.82 -5.46
CA SER A 114 6.83 -12.52 -4.82
C SER A 114 5.57 -11.71 -5.03
N TRP A 115 5.16 -11.01 -3.98
CA TRP A 115 4.22 -9.89 -4.11
C TRP A 115 4.98 -8.68 -4.64
N THR A 116 4.29 -7.75 -5.30
CA THR A 116 4.90 -6.50 -5.80
C THR A 116 4.37 -5.31 -5.00
N LEU A 117 5.19 -4.27 -4.88
CA LEU A 117 4.79 -3.01 -4.28
C LEU A 117 3.64 -2.40 -5.10
N HIS A 118 2.56 -2.03 -4.41
CA HIS A 118 1.54 -1.11 -4.95
C HIS A 118 1.91 0.31 -4.55
N GLY A 119 2.05 0.60 -3.25
CA GLY A 119 2.43 1.93 -2.78
C GLY A 119 2.58 2.06 -1.27
N LEU A 120 2.81 3.30 -0.84
CA LEU A 120 2.86 3.70 0.57
C LEU A 120 1.96 4.91 0.78
N TRP A 121 0.89 4.75 1.55
CA TRP A 121 -0.18 5.75 1.63
C TRP A 121 -0.31 6.34 3.04
N PRO A 122 -0.51 7.68 3.16
CA PRO A 122 -0.77 8.34 4.42
C PRO A 122 -2.28 8.52 4.63
N ASP A 123 -2.89 7.67 5.45
CA ASP A 123 -4.28 7.85 5.88
C ASP A 123 -4.34 8.73 7.13
N PHE A 124 -5.45 9.44 7.31
CA PHE A 124 -5.76 10.07 8.58
C PHE A 124 -5.95 8.99 9.66
N CYS A 125 -5.69 9.32 10.93
CA CYS A 125 -5.82 8.35 12.04
C CYS A 125 -7.24 7.80 12.24
N ASN A 126 -8.26 8.37 11.59
CA ASN A 126 -9.64 7.86 11.57
C ASN A 126 -9.91 6.89 10.40
N GLY A 127 -8.93 6.62 9.54
CA GLY A 127 -9.02 5.76 8.36
C GLY A 127 -9.54 6.45 7.09
N SER A 128 -9.99 7.70 7.15
CA SER A 128 -10.23 8.50 5.94
C SER A 128 -8.89 8.92 5.32
N TYR A 129 -8.90 9.38 4.06
CA TYR A 129 -7.69 9.76 3.35
C TYR A 129 -7.90 11.03 2.52
N THR A 130 -6.80 11.59 2.05
CA THR A 130 -6.74 12.69 1.09
C THR A 130 -5.90 12.27 -0.12
N GLN A 131 -5.94 13.04 -1.20
CA GLN A 131 -5.21 12.72 -2.42
C GLN A 131 -4.76 13.98 -3.17
N TYR A 132 -3.63 13.90 -3.87
CA TYR A 132 -3.07 14.98 -4.69
C TYR A 132 -2.94 16.31 -3.91
N CYS A 133 -2.27 16.26 -2.77
CA CYS A 133 -2.21 17.39 -1.82
C CYS A 133 -1.31 18.54 -2.30
N ASP A 134 -0.44 18.31 -3.27
CA ASP A 134 0.40 19.34 -3.89
C ASP A 134 0.45 19.18 -5.42
N LEU A 135 -0.34 19.99 -6.13
CA LEU A 135 -0.40 19.95 -7.59
C LEU A 135 0.84 20.55 -8.27
N SER A 136 1.72 21.24 -7.54
CA SER A 136 2.98 21.73 -8.10
C SER A 136 4.02 20.61 -8.27
N ARG A 137 3.79 19.46 -7.62
CA ARG A 137 4.60 18.24 -7.68
C ARG A 137 3.81 17.06 -8.23
N GLN A 138 2.85 17.33 -9.11
CA GLN A 138 2.05 16.31 -9.78
C GLN A 138 2.77 15.85 -11.06
N TYR A 139 2.93 14.54 -11.21
CA TYR A 139 3.60 13.86 -12.32
C TYR A 139 2.74 12.76 -12.97
N ASP A 140 1.53 12.49 -12.45
CA ASP A 140 0.67 11.41 -12.91
C ASP A 140 0.05 11.73 -14.29
N PRO A 141 0.35 10.94 -15.34
CA PRO A 141 -0.21 11.15 -16.67
C PRO A 141 -1.70 10.81 -16.75
N ASP A 142 -2.23 9.96 -15.86
CA ASP A 142 -3.60 9.45 -15.93
C ASP A 142 -4.32 9.56 -14.56
N PRO A 143 -4.54 10.78 -14.01
CA PRO A 143 -5.07 10.97 -12.67
C PRO A 143 -6.41 10.27 -12.44
N SER A 144 -6.44 9.33 -11.49
CA SER A 144 -7.66 8.57 -11.15
C SER A 144 -7.86 8.37 -9.63
N PRO A 145 -8.96 8.88 -9.04
CA PRO A 145 -9.86 9.88 -9.60
C PRO A 145 -9.14 11.20 -9.93
N ASN A 146 -9.63 11.97 -10.91
CA ASN A 146 -8.99 13.19 -11.41
C ASN A 146 -9.32 14.47 -10.61
N THR A 147 -9.62 14.36 -9.31
CA THR A 147 -9.83 15.51 -8.42
C THR A 147 -9.14 15.29 -7.07
N THR A 148 -8.80 16.37 -6.36
CA THR A 148 -8.11 16.28 -5.05
C THR A 148 -8.93 15.66 -3.91
N THR A 149 -10.24 15.48 -4.10
CA THR A 149 -11.12 14.84 -3.10
C THR A 149 -11.75 13.54 -3.57
N GLY A 150 -11.38 13.06 -4.76
CA GLY A 150 -12.02 11.90 -5.38
C GLY A 150 -13.47 12.12 -5.83
N THR A 151 -14.00 13.33 -5.65
CA THR A 151 -15.39 13.71 -5.93
C THR A 151 -15.43 15.01 -6.74
N SER A 152 -16.61 15.38 -7.24
CA SER A 152 -16.79 16.61 -8.01
C SER A 152 -16.56 17.91 -7.21
N SER A 153 -16.39 17.84 -5.88
CA SER A 153 -16.05 19.01 -5.06
C SER A 153 -14.55 19.34 -5.05
N GLY A 154 -13.70 18.40 -5.46
CA GLY A 154 -12.24 18.57 -5.44
C GLY A 154 -11.76 19.42 -6.60
N THR A 155 -10.55 19.95 -6.46
CA THR A 155 -9.85 20.65 -7.54
C THR A 155 -9.47 19.64 -8.63
N PRO A 156 -9.73 19.93 -9.92
CA PRO A 156 -9.29 19.06 -11.01
C PRO A 156 -7.77 18.87 -11.01
N VAL A 157 -7.34 17.61 -11.20
CA VAL A 157 -5.93 17.22 -11.34
C VAL A 157 -5.64 17.08 -12.83
N PRO A 158 -4.85 17.98 -13.45
CA PRO A 158 -4.53 17.88 -14.85
C PRO A 158 -3.59 16.68 -15.11
N PRO A 159 -3.74 15.96 -16.24
CA PRO A 159 -2.75 15.01 -16.72
C PRO A 159 -1.36 15.63 -16.84
N TYR A 160 -0.34 14.89 -16.41
CA TYR A 160 1.05 15.28 -16.61
C TYR A 160 1.52 15.00 -18.04
N GLU A 161 2.11 16.00 -18.69
CA GLU A 161 2.61 15.91 -20.07
C GLU A 161 4.15 15.93 -20.16
N GLY A 162 4.85 15.85 -19.01
CA GLY A 162 6.31 15.89 -18.97
C GLY A 162 6.98 14.52 -19.17
N PRO A 163 8.31 14.45 -19.00
CA PRO A 163 9.06 13.19 -19.17
C PRO A 163 8.72 12.17 -18.06
N PRO A 164 8.87 10.87 -18.32
CA PRO A 164 8.67 9.82 -17.31
C PRO A 164 9.43 10.08 -16.01
N ILE A 165 8.79 9.78 -14.87
CA ILE A 165 9.41 9.96 -13.54
C ILE A 165 10.67 9.09 -13.36
N SER A 166 10.83 8.03 -14.16
CA SER A 166 12.07 7.25 -14.25
C SER A 166 13.29 8.09 -14.61
N THR A 167 13.12 9.13 -15.43
CA THR A 167 14.21 10.05 -15.82
C THR A 167 14.77 10.83 -14.63
N PHE A 168 13.98 11.01 -13.57
CA PHE A 168 14.45 11.66 -12.35
C PHE A 168 15.40 10.73 -11.61
N ILE A 169 15.07 9.44 -11.52
CA ILE A 169 15.93 8.40 -10.91
C ILE A 169 17.26 8.30 -11.68
N GLU A 170 17.21 8.29 -13.01
CA GLU A 170 18.39 8.28 -13.89
C GLU A 170 19.27 9.53 -13.69
N ALA A 171 18.67 10.71 -13.53
CA ALA A 171 19.42 11.95 -13.29
C ALA A 171 20.21 11.93 -11.96
N PHE A 172 19.76 11.13 -10.99
CA PHE A 172 20.49 10.87 -9.75
C PHE A 172 21.49 9.69 -9.85
N GLY A 173 21.62 9.06 -11.02
CA GLY A 173 22.49 7.91 -11.26
C GLY A 173 22.04 6.64 -10.51
N LEU A 174 20.76 6.54 -10.14
CA LEU A 174 20.21 5.48 -9.30
C LEU A 174 19.70 4.29 -10.12
N TYR A 175 20.57 3.69 -10.92
CA TYR A 175 20.18 2.60 -11.81
C TYR A 175 19.77 1.33 -11.05
N ASP A 176 20.41 1.00 -9.92
CA ASP A 176 20.02 -0.15 -9.10
C ASP A 176 18.61 0.02 -8.49
N LEU A 177 18.22 1.24 -8.11
CA LEU A 177 16.87 1.57 -7.67
C LEU A 177 15.87 1.36 -8.81
N LEU A 178 16.19 1.90 -9.99
CA LEU A 178 15.34 1.79 -11.17
C LEU A 178 15.14 0.31 -11.57
N ASP A 179 16.19 -0.50 -11.54
CA ASP A 179 16.13 -1.94 -11.82
C ASP A 179 15.27 -2.68 -10.79
N TRP A 180 15.39 -2.32 -9.50
CA TRP A 180 14.53 -2.88 -8.47
C TRP A 180 13.06 -2.52 -8.70
N MET A 181 12.75 -1.24 -8.97
CA MET A 181 11.39 -0.78 -9.23
C MET A 181 10.79 -1.44 -10.46
N ASN A 182 11.57 -1.56 -11.54
CA ASN A 182 11.14 -2.28 -12.75
C ASN A 182 10.86 -3.76 -12.54
N LYS A 183 11.35 -4.35 -11.44
CA LYS A 183 11.14 -5.76 -11.10
C LYS A 183 10.05 -5.98 -10.06
N TYR A 184 9.89 -5.05 -9.11
CA TYR A 184 9.05 -5.26 -7.94
C TYR A 184 7.97 -4.19 -7.73
N TRP A 185 7.91 -3.13 -8.52
CA TRP A 185 6.85 -2.11 -8.48
C TRP A 185 6.19 -2.02 -9.86
N ILE A 186 5.43 -3.07 -10.19
CA ILE A 186 4.96 -3.36 -11.55
C ILE A 186 3.57 -2.80 -11.77
N ASN A 187 3.37 -2.09 -12.88
CA ASN A 187 2.06 -1.63 -13.32
C ASN A 187 1.33 -2.70 -14.16
N GLN A 188 0.00 -2.63 -14.24
CA GLN A 188 -0.80 -3.50 -15.09
C GLN A 188 -1.47 -2.68 -16.21
N GLY A 189 -1.25 -3.08 -17.45
CA GLY A 189 -1.83 -2.46 -18.64
C GLY A 189 -1.04 -1.29 -19.22
N ASP A 190 -0.14 -0.70 -18.43
CA ASP A 190 0.65 0.48 -18.80
C ASP A 190 2.10 0.37 -18.29
N PRO A 191 3.03 1.20 -18.79
CA PRO A 191 4.42 1.21 -18.33
C PRO A 191 4.51 1.46 -16.82
N ASN A 192 5.48 0.82 -16.16
CA ASN A 192 5.68 0.94 -14.70
C ASN A 192 5.74 2.39 -14.18
N TRP A 193 6.34 3.30 -14.96
CA TRP A 193 6.49 4.69 -14.54
C TRP A 193 5.16 5.45 -14.39
N HIS A 194 4.08 5.03 -15.06
CA HIS A 194 2.74 5.62 -14.84
C HIS A 194 2.28 5.34 -13.41
N LEU A 195 2.42 4.09 -12.93
CA LEU A 195 2.12 3.74 -11.54
C LEU A 195 2.99 4.54 -10.57
N TRP A 196 4.30 4.61 -10.78
CA TRP A 196 5.19 5.35 -9.87
C TRP A 196 4.83 6.84 -9.79
N ALA A 197 4.45 7.42 -10.93
CA ALA A 197 3.99 8.80 -11.00
C ALA A 197 2.64 8.99 -10.30
N HIS A 198 1.71 8.05 -10.45
CA HIS A 198 0.44 8.00 -9.72
C HIS A 198 0.69 7.96 -8.20
N GLU A 199 1.48 7.00 -7.75
CA GLU A 199 1.77 6.79 -6.34
C GLU A 199 2.43 8.01 -5.70
N PHE A 200 3.39 8.63 -6.39
CA PHE A 200 3.98 9.87 -5.89
C PHE A 200 2.95 11.00 -5.86
N SER A 201 2.30 11.28 -6.99
CA SER A 201 1.43 12.44 -7.14
C SER A 201 0.23 12.40 -6.22
N LYS A 202 -0.39 11.23 -6.09
CA LYS A 202 -1.62 11.03 -5.34
C LYS A 202 -1.37 10.86 -3.85
N HIS A 203 -0.32 10.10 -3.48
CA HIS A 203 -0.08 9.70 -2.09
C HIS A 203 1.14 10.39 -1.47
N ALA A 204 2.29 10.41 -2.14
CA ALA A 204 3.51 11.02 -1.57
C ALA A 204 3.37 12.52 -1.29
N THR A 205 2.65 13.25 -2.16
CA THR A 205 2.38 14.69 -1.96
C THR A 205 1.55 14.97 -0.71
N CYS A 206 0.92 13.95 -0.12
CA CYS A 206 0.12 14.02 1.10
C CYS A 206 0.86 13.60 2.37
N PHE A 207 2.19 13.47 2.33
CA PHE A 207 3.03 13.35 3.52
C PHE A 207 3.65 14.71 3.86
N SER A 208 3.45 15.19 5.08
CA SER A 208 4.14 16.40 5.55
C SER A 208 5.67 16.20 5.62
N THR A 209 6.10 14.97 5.88
CA THR A 209 7.52 14.61 5.98
C THR A 209 8.27 14.59 4.64
N PHE A 210 7.56 14.61 3.50
CA PHE A 210 8.13 14.76 2.15
C PHE A 210 7.94 16.18 1.57
N ASP A 211 7.42 17.14 2.34
CA ASP A 211 7.25 18.51 1.86
C ASP A 211 8.61 19.19 1.60
N LEU A 212 8.68 19.99 0.52
CA LEU A 212 9.93 20.63 0.08
C LEU A 212 10.64 21.46 1.15
N PRO A 213 9.95 22.22 2.03
CA PRO A 213 10.59 22.93 3.13
C PRO A 213 11.41 22.03 4.08
N CYS A 214 11.09 20.74 4.20
CA CYS A 214 11.83 19.81 5.07
C CYS A 214 13.25 19.51 4.60
N TYR A 215 13.53 19.72 3.31
CA TYR A 215 14.87 19.60 2.73
C TYR A 215 15.69 20.89 2.88
N GLY A 216 15.01 22.02 3.11
CA GLY A 216 15.61 23.33 3.28
C GLY A 216 16.60 23.69 2.15
N PRO A 217 17.77 24.27 2.46
CA PRO A 217 18.76 24.67 1.45
C PRO A 217 19.44 23.48 0.75
N LYS A 218 19.20 22.25 1.20
CA LYS A 218 19.78 21.02 0.61
C LYS A 218 18.87 20.38 -0.43
N TYR A 219 17.68 20.92 -0.67
CA TYR A 219 16.78 20.38 -1.68
C TYR A 219 17.47 20.39 -3.06
N VAL A 220 17.58 19.19 -3.64
CA VAL A 220 17.91 19.00 -5.04
C VAL A 220 16.59 18.66 -5.74
N ASN A 221 16.36 19.23 -6.93
CA ASN A 221 15.10 19.00 -7.64
C ASN A 221 14.82 17.49 -7.78
N HIS A 222 13.61 17.07 -7.38
CA HIS A 222 13.14 15.68 -7.33
C HIS A 222 13.81 14.78 -6.28
N SER A 223 14.58 15.32 -5.34
CA SER A 223 15.12 14.52 -4.22
C SER A 223 14.02 13.95 -3.31
N ASP A 224 12.87 14.62 -3.24
CA ASP A 224 11.67 14.16 -2.53
C ASP A 224 10.99 12.96 -3.21
N VAL A 225 10.98 12.94 -4.54
CA VAL A 225 10.54 11.79 -5.33
C VAL A 225 11.39 10.57 -5.02
N ILE A 226 12.73 10.74 -5.04
CA ILE A 226 13.66 9.66 -4.72
C ILE A 226 13.41 9.16 -3.29
N GLU A 227 13.35 10.04 -2.31
CA GLU A 227 13.19 9.63 -0.91
C GLU A 227 11.86 8.92 -0.64
N TYR A 228 10.77 9.32 -1.30
CA TYR A 228 9.51 8.59 -1.24
C TYR A 228 9.66 7.16 -1.78
N PHE A 229 10.28 6.97 -2.94
CA PHE A 229 10.49 5.64 -3.52
C PHE A 229 11.37 4.77 -2.63
N GLU A 230 12.50 5.28 -2.15
CA GLU A 230 13.35 4.55 -1.22
C GLU A 230 12.60 4.17 0.07
N THR A 231 11.75 5.07 0.57
CA THR A 231 10.94 4.82 1.77
C THR A 231 9.89 3.75 1.52
N ALA A 232 9.09 3.85 0.46
CA ALA A 232 8.08 2.85 0.11
C ALA A 232 8.70 1.45 -0.02
N ILE A 233 9.88 1.36 -0.64
CA ILE A 233 10.62 0.10 -0.78
C ILE A 233 11.11 -0.41 0.58
N LYS A 234 11.60 0.45 1.48
CA LYS A 234 11.98 0.04 2.85
C LYS A 234 10.82 -0.58 3.62
N PHE A 235 9.59 -0.10 3.43
CA PHE A 235 8.40 -0.72 4.01
C PHE A 235 8.09 -2.06 3.35
N GLU A 236 8.18 -2.13 2.03
CA GLU A 236 7.93 -3.34 1.24
C GLU A 236 8.86 -4.50 1.61
N LEU A 237 10.14 -4.21 1.86
CA LEU A 237 11.13 -5.21 2.24
C LEU A 237 10.85 -5.84 3.62
N ARG A 238 10.06 -5.18 4.48
CA ARG A 238 9.64 -5.72 5.79
C ARG A 238 8.41 -6.62 5.71
N LEU A 239 7.82 -6.76 4.53
CA LEU A 239 6.58 -7.49 4.29
C LEU A 239 6.82 -8.66 3.31
N PRO A 240 7.55 -9.72 3.70
CA PRO A 240 7.71 -10.92 2.89
C PRO A 240 6.42 -11.77 2.87
N THR A 241 5.34 -11.20 2.34
CA THR A 241 3.98 -11.75 2.33
C THR A 241 3.92 -13.10 1.63
N TRP A 242 4.70 -13.29 0.56
CA TRP A 242 4.87 -14.59 -0.07
C TRP A 242 5.39 -15.65 0.91
N ASP A 243 6.49 -15.38 1.61
CA ASP A 243 7.13 -16.33 2.51
C ASP A 243 6.21 -16.66 3.69
N TRP A 244 5.47 -15.67 4.18
CA TRP A 244 4.50 -15.85 5.25
C TRP A 244 3.34 -16.76 4.87
N LEU A 245 2.74 -16.54 3.69
CA LEU A 245 1.64 -17.35 3.18
C LEU A 245 2.10 -18.76 2.78
N SER A 246 3.22 -18.86 2.04
CA SER A 246 3.76 -20.14 1.59
C SER A 246 4.17 -21.04 2.76
N ALA A 247 4.77 -20.48 3.82
CA ALA A 247 5.08 -21.22 5.05
C ALA A 247 3.83 -21.75 5.78
N ALA A 248 2.67 -21.14 5.57
CA ALA A 248 1.37 -21.62 6.07
C ALA A 248 0.66 -22.58 5.10
N GLY A 249 1.29 -22.93 3.97
CA GLY A 249 0.69 -23.76 2.92
C GLY A 249 -0.30 -23.00 2.03
N ILE A 250 -0.34 -21.68 2.11
CA ILE A 250 -1.15 -20.81 1.25
C ILE A 250 -0.31 -20.43 0.04
N THR A 251 -0.41 -21.23 -1.03
CA THR A 251 0.34 -21.03 -2.28
C THR A 251 -0.59 -20.88 -3.49
N PRO A 252 -0.15 -20.20 -4.56
CA PRO A 252 -0.92 -20.00 -5.77
C PRO A 252 -1.44 -21.30 -6.38
N SER A 253 -2.71 -21.32 -6.73
CA SER A 253 -3.37 -22.50 -7.29
C SER A 253 -4.59 -22.13 -8.09
N ASN A 254 -4.80 -22.79 -9.23
CA ASN A 254 -6.02 -22.64 -10.02
C ASN A 254 -7.18 -23.48 -9.47
N THR A 255 -6.92 -24.35 -8.49
CA THR A 255 -7.92 -25.29 -7.93
C THR A 255 -8.10 -25.16 -6.42
N THR A 256 -7.05 -24.77 -5.70
CA THR A 256 -7.09 -24.61 -4.24
C THR A 256 -7.63 -23.22 -3.92
N ARG A 257 -8.55 -23.17 -2.95
CA ARG A 257 -9.10 -21.92 -2.42
C ARG A 257 -8.77 -21.84 -0.94
N TYR A 258 -8.55 -20.62 -0.45
CA TYR A 258 -8.30 -20.36 0.96
C TYR A 258 -9.40 -19.46 1.49
N THR A 259 -9.79 -19.63 2.75
CA THR A 259 -10.78 -18.74 3.34
C THR A 259 -10.13 -17.38 3.63
N TYR A 260 -10.91 -16.31 3.56
CA TYR A 260 -10.48 -14.96 3.93
C TYR A 260 -9.82 -14.97 5.33
N ALA A 261 -10.44 -15.67 6.29
CA ALA A 261 -9.94 -15.77 7.66
C ALA A 261 -8.60 -16.51 7.76
N ASP A 262 -8.33 -17.52 6.93
CA ASP A 262 -7.04 -18.22 6.93
C ASP A 262 -5.91 -17.30 6.46
N ILE A 263 -6.16 -16.50 5.41
CA ILE A 263 -5.20 -15.51 4.88
C ILE A 263 -4.99 -14.40 5.92
N GLU A 264 -6.06 -13.78 6.39
CA GLU A 264 -6.01 -12.68 7.36
C GLU A 264 -5.32 -13.11 8.67
N SER A 265 -5.69 -14.27 9.23
CA SER A 265 -5.09 -14.75 10.49
C SER A 265 -3.61 -15.12 10.34
N THR A 266 -3.21 -15.68 9.19
CA THR A 266 -1.80 -15.98 8.89
C THR A 266 -0.99 -14.70 8.87
N LEU A 267 -1.45 -13.69 8.12
CA LEU A 267 -0.74 -12.42 7.98
C LEU A 267 -0.77 -11.61 9.29
N THR A 268 -1.90 -11.60 10.00
CA THR A 268 -2.02 -10.97 11.32
C THR A 268 -1.01 -11.54 12.31
N LYS A 269 -0.83 -12.86 12.31
CA LYS A 269 0.13 -13.53 13.21
C LYS A 269 1.59 -13.17 12.88
N LYS A 270 1.90 -12.93 11.61
CA LYS A 270 3.26 -12.64 11.14
C LYS A 270 3.63 -11.17 11.27
N PHE A 271 2.71 -10.30 10.88
CA PHE A 271 2.90 -8.85 10.91
C PHE A 271 2.65 -8.25 12.30
N GLY A 272 1.75 -8.85 13.11
CA GLY A 272 1.42 -8.37 14.46
C GLY A 272 0.28 -7.36 14.52
N ALA A 273 -0.31 -7.00 13.37
CA ALA A 273 -1.53 -6.23 13.23
C ALA A 273 -2.40 -6.83 12.11
N THR A 274 -3.71 -6.57 12.14
CA THR A 274 -4.64 -7.09 11.13
C THR A 274 -4.49 -6.30 9.83
N PRO A 275 -4.06 -6.93 8.72
CA PRO A 275 -4.02 -6.26 7.42
C PRO A 275 -5.43 -6.15 6.82
N TYR A 276 -5.58 -5.28 5.83
CA TYR A 276 -6.70 -5.39 4.90
C TYR A 276 -6.34 -6.38 3.80
N ILE A 277 -7.30 -7.23 3.43
CA ILE A 277 -7.19 -8.19 2.32
C ILE A 277 -8.18 -7.75 1.25
N GLY A 278 -7.67 -7.42 0.06
CA GLY A 278 -8.47 -7.10 -1.11
C GLY A 278 -8.63 -8.32 -2.00
N CYS A 279 -9.86 -8.61 -2.43
CA CYS A 279 -10.11 -9.56 -3.49
C CYS A 279 -10.85 -8.86 -4.65
N THR A 280 -10.70 -9.40 -5.87
CA THR A 280 -11.42 -9.02 -7.10
C THR A 280 -12.06 -10.23 -7.80
N GLY A 281 -12.52 -10.04 -9.05
CA GLY A 281 -13.21 -11.06 -9.84
C GLY A 281 -14.71 -11.11 -9.57
N PRO A 282 -15.36 -12.28 -9.69
CA PRO A 282 -16.78 -12.41 -9.39
C PRO A 282 -17.04 -12.34 -7.88
N ARG A 283 -18.21 -11.80 -7.52
CA ARG A 283 -18.69 -11.78 -6.13
C ARG A 283 -19.00 -13.22 -5.68
N PHE A 284 -18.69 -13.60 -4.45
CA PHE A 284 -18.82 -14.96 -3.93
C PHE A 284 -20.24 -15.50 -4.07
N ASN A 285 -21.26 -14.71 -3.72
CA ASN A 285 -22.66 -15.08 -3.90
C ASN A 285 -23.11 -15.26 -5.36
N SER A 286 -22.34 -14.77 -6.33
CA SER A 286 -22.58 -15.00 -7.76
C SER A 286 -21.93 -16.29 -8.28
N THR A 287 -21.10 -16.96 -7.47
CA THR A 287 -20.48 -18.24 -7.79
C THR A 287 -21.38 -19.42 -7.40
N THR A 288 -21.12 -20.60 -7.98
CA THR A 288 -21.79 -21.85 -7.55
C THR A 288 -21.56 -22.17 -6.07
N ALA A 289 -20.36 -21.86 -5.54
CA ALA A 289 -20.01 -22.15 -4.15
C ALA A 289 -20.73 -21.23 -3.15
N GLY A 290 -20.95 -19.96 -3.51
CA GLY A 290 -21.63 -18.98 -2.67
C GLY A 290 -23.11 -18.79 -2.98
N ALA A 291 -23.68 -19.56 -3.91
CA ALA A 291 -25.08 -19.42 -4.32
C ALA A 291 -26.03 -19.52 -3.11
N GLY A 292 -26.88 -18.51 -2.93
CA GLY A 292 -27.82 -18.42 -1.81
C GLY A 292 -27.25 -17.80 -0.53
N THR A 293 -25.98 -17.39 -0.52
CA THR A 293 -25.39 -16.61 0.58
C THR A 293 -25.59 -15.11 0.36
N ASN A 294 -25.55 -14.33 1.44
CA ASN A 294 -25.48 -12.86 1.38
C ASN A 294 -24.04 -12.34 1.25
N ASP A 295 -23.08 -13.23 1.07
CA ASP A 295 -21.67 -12.89 1.02
C ASP A 295 -21.31 -12.31 -0.35
N ARG A 296 -21.13 -11.00 -0.35
CA ARG A 296 -20.77 -10.22 -1.52
C ARG A 296 -19.27 -9.99 -1.58
N GLY A 297 -18.46 -10.79 -0.90
CA GLY A 297 -17.02 -10.66 -1.04
C GLY A 297 -16.54 -11.01 -2.44
N TYR A 298 -15.38 -10.54 -2.86
CA TYR A 298 -14.79 -10.98 -4.12
C TYR A 298 -14.06 -12.32 -3.97
N THR A 299 -13.50 -12.90 -5.03
CA THR A 299 -13.04 -14.31 -4.99
C THR A 299 -11.63 -14.54 -5.50
N ILE A 300 -10.92 -13.51 -5.94
CA ILE A 300 -9.54 -13.57 -6.41
C ILE A 300 -8.73 -12.65 -5.53
N LEU A 301 -7.79 -13.18 -4.73
CA LEU A 301 -6.92 -12.35 -3.90
C LEU A 301 -5.95 -11.58 -4.79
N ASP A 302 -5.92 -10.26 -4.66
CA ASP A 302 -5.06 -9.39 -5.46
C ASP A 302 -4.36 -8.29 -4.66
N GLU A 303 -4.82 -7.98 -3.44
CA GLU A 303 -4.18 -6.96 -2.61
C GLU A 303 -4.06 -7.34 -1.13
N VAL A 304 -2.97 -6.88 -0.51
CA VAL A 304 -2.79 -6.89 0.95
C VAL A 304 -2.27 -5.53 1.38
N TRP A 305 -2.94 -4.90 2.36
CA TRP A 305 -2.50 -3.61 2.90
C TRP A 305 -2.15 -3.76 4.38
N SER A 306 -0.87 -3.57 4.69
CA SER A 306 -0.32 -3.66 6.03
C SER A 306 -0.27 -2.27 6.65
N LYS A 307 -1.07 -2.06 7.70
CA LYS A 307 -1.17 -0.77 8.38
C LYS A 307 -0.17 -0.70 9.54
N ALA A 308 0.59 0.39 9.64
CA ALA A 308 1.37 0.67 10.86
C ALA A 308 0.43 0.59 12.08
N ASP A 309 0.80 -0.14 13.13
CA ASP A 309 0.09 -0.02 14.40
C ASP A 309 0.30 1.42 14.90
N PRO A 310 -0.74 2.25 15.06
CA PRO A 310 -0.57 3.63 15.50
C PRO A 310 0.05 3.74 16.91
N LYS A 311 0.16 2.63 17.65
CA LYS A 311 0.77 2.56 18.99
C LYS A 311 2.11 1.81 19.03
N LYS A 312 2.60 1.28 17.90
CA LYS A 312 3.87 0.54 17.84
C LYS A 312 4.63 0.88 16.57
N GLU A 313 5.95 0.81 16.63
CA GLU A 313 6.77 0.92 15.42
C GLU A 313 6.42 -0.22 14.44
N PHE A 314 6.59 0.04 13.14
CA PHE A 314 6.55 -1.02 12.14
C PHE A 314 7.53 -2.13 12.57
N PRO A 315 7.16 -3.42 12.45
CA PRO A 315 8.04 -4.50 12.87
C PRO A 315 9.43 -4.34 12.24
N SER A 316 10.48 -4.51 13.05
CA SER A 316 11.84 -4.58 12.53
C SER A 316 11.98 -5.80 11.61
N PRO A 317 12.75 -5.71 10.51
CA PRO A 317 13.05 -6.86 9.66
C PRO A 317 13.71 -8.00 10.44
#